data_AF-Q49699-F1
#
_entry.id   AF-Q49699-F1
#
_cell.length_a   1.000
_cell.length_b   1.000
_cell.length_c   1.000
_cell.angle_alpha   90.00
_cell.angle_beta   90.00
_cell.angle_gamma   90.00
#
_symmetry.space_group_name_H-M   'P 1'
#
loop_
_entity.id
_entity.type
_entity.pdbx_description
1 polymer ?
#
loop_
_entity_poly.entity_id
_entity_poly.type
_entity_poly.pdbx_seq_one_letter_code
_entity_poly.pdbx_strand_id
1 'polypeptide(L)'
;MSRVLTLVITPYSKAMLKESIEAANGASHKYPNRIIIAMRVNSYANKARLDAQLWVGADTGAGVVVSRTLAVYAHSVVISILLPDIPMVAWWPNIAPTMSGQDSLGKLAIQRITNATNSIDPLATIKSRLSDYTADDTHLAWDLITYWRALLTSAVNLPPHEPIDLALVSGMKTEPALDVLAGWLANRINRPLRRAVADLKVELIRNSETIVLSRPQTWVTSTLIRTVKPDALVPWGAQGSRGVPSRKSATTGSRQVLLQCLRRH
;
A
#
# COMPACT_ATOMS: atom_id res chain seq x y z
N MET A 1 24.59 5.37 -11.25
CA MET A 1 24.81 4.08 -10.55
C MET A 1 23.50 3.55 -10.02
N SER A 2 22.98 2.46 -10.59
CA SER A 2 21.80 1.75 -10.05
C SER A 2 22.25 0.99 -8.79
N ARG A 3 21.84 1.45 -7.60
CA ARG A 3 22.08 0.71 -6.35
C ARG A 3 21.03 -0.39 -6.23
N VAL A 4 21.49 -1.64 -6.12
CA VAL A 4 20.67 -2.77 -5.70
C VAL A 4 20.18 -2.50 -4.27
N LEU A 5 18.94 -2.84 -3.95
CA LEU A 5 18.40 -2.77 -2.59
C LEU A 5 18.11 -4.17 -2.05
N THR A 6 18.06 -4.33 -0.74
CA THR A 6 17.56 -5.56 -0.11
C THR A 6 16.11 -5.36 0.31
N LEU A 7 15.18 -6.15 -0.24
CA LEU A 7 13.77 -6.18 0.14
C LEU A 7 13.54 -7.32 1.13
N VAL A 8 13.27 -6.99 2.38
CA VAL A 8 12.93 -7.95 3.43
C VAL A 8 11.41 -8.03 3.55
N ILE A 9 10.84 -9.21 3.30
CA ILE A 9 9.40 -9.47 3.28
C ILE A 9 9.02 -10.33 4.47
N THR A 10 7.98 -9.93 5.20
CA THR A 10 7.53 -10.61 6.42
C THR A 10 6.07 -11.04 6.32
N PRO A 11 5.76 -12.06 5.49
CA PRO A 11 4.40 -12.56 5.38
C PRO A 11 3.99 -13.31 6.64
N TYR A 12 2.71 -13.25 7.01
CA TYR A 12 2.17 -13.99 8.16
C TYR A 12 1.70 -15.41 7.81
N SER A 13 1.40 -15.68 6.54
CA SER A 13 0.82 -16.95 6.09
C SER A 13 1.48 -17.47 4.81
N LYS A 14 1.37 -18.78 4.57
CA LYS A 14 1.86 -19.42 3.34
C LYS A 14 1.16 -18.91 2.08
N ALA A 15 -0.13 -18.56 2.17
CA ALA A 15 -0.85 -17.96 1.04
C ALA A 15 -0.22 -16.60 0.67
N MET A 16 0.00 -15.75 1.68
CA MET A 16 0.63 -14.44 1.50
C MET A 16 2.07 -14.54 1.03
N LEU A 17 2.80 -15.59 1.41
CA LEU A 17 4.17 -15.85 0.96
C LEU A 17 4.25 -15.90 -0.57
N LYS A 18 3.40 -16.73 -1.20
CA LYS A 18 3.43 -16.93 -2.66
C LYS A 18 3.13 -15.62 -3.39
N GLU A 19 2.06 -14.93 -3.00
CA GLU A 19 1.68 -13.64 -3.56
C GLU A 19 2.78 -12.60 -3.39
N SER A 20 3.44 -12.57 -2.22
CA SER A 20 4.52 -11.61 -1.96
C SER A 20 5.78 -11.89 -2.80
N ILE A 21 6.11 -13.16 -3.04
CA ILE A 21 7.22 -13.56 -3.93
C ILE A 21 6.92 -13.13 -5.37
N GLU A 22 5.74 -13.45 -5.88
CA GLU A 22 5.34 -13.10 -7.24
C GLU A 22 5.38 -11.58 -7.44
N ALA A 23 4.84 -10.84 -6.47
CA ALA A 23 4.87 -9.38 -6.51
C ALA A 23 6.31 -8.85 -6.46
N ALA A 24 7.15 -9.37 -5.55
CA ALA A 24 8.56 -8.97 -5.41
C ALA A 24 9.36 -9.21 -6.70
N ASN A 25 9.23 -10.40 -7.30
CA ASN A 25 9.87 -10.74 -8.57
C ASN A 25 9.40 -9.80 -9.70
N GLY A 26 8.10 -9.49 -9.75
CA GLY A 26 7.56 -8.52 -10.71
C GLY A 26 8.19 -7.12 -10.57
N ALA A 27 8.53 -6.72 -9.35
CA ALA A 27 9.24 -5.47 -9.10
C ALA A 27 10.74 -5.54 -9.39
N SER A 28 11.39 -6.68 -9.15
CA SER A 28 12.82 -6.90 -9.42
C SER A 28 13.16 -6.65 -10.90
N HIS A 29 12.21 -6.90 -11.81
CA HIS A 29 12.37 -6.60 -13.24
C HIS A 29 12.53 -5.09 -13.52
N LYS A 30 11.88 -4.23 -12.74
CA LYS A 30 11.97 -2.77 -12.86
C LYS A 30 13.05 -2.17 -11.97
N TYR A 31 13.29 -2.78 -10.82
CA TYR A 31 14.17 -2.30 -9.77
C TYR A 31 14.99 -3.47 -9.23
N PRO A 32 16.24 -3.67 -9.72
CA PRO A 32 17.09 -4.74 -9.25
C PRO A 32 17.18 -4.75 -7.72
N ASN A 33 16.77 -5.86 -7.12
CA ASN A 33 16.71 -6.02 -5.67
C ASN A 33 17.08 -7.46 -5.28
N ARG A 34 17.58 -7.60 -4.06
CA ARG A 34 17.78 -8.88 -3.38
C ARG A 34 16.59 -9.12 -2.47
N ILE A 35 15.90 -10.24 -2.64
CA ILE A 35 14.72 -10.57 -1.84
C ILE A 35 15.15 -11.46 -0.66
N ILE A 36 14.79 -11.05 0.55
CA ILE A 36 14.90 -11.86 1.77
C ILE A 36 13.51 -12.04 2.34
N ILE A 37 13.14 -13.27 2.66
CA ILE A 37 11.85 -13.57 3.29
C ILE A 37 12.08 -14.00 4.72
N ALA A 38 11.39 -13.37 5.66
CA ALA A 38 11.44 -13.66 7.08
C ALA A 38 10.01 -13.95 7.58
N MET A 39 9.64 -15.24 7.64
CA MET A 39 8.29 -15.67 8.02
C MET A 39 8.30 -16.49 9.31
N ARG A 40 7.32 -16.23 10.20
CA ARG A 40 7.01 -17.13 11.31
C ARG A 40 6.16 -18.28 10.77
N VAL A 41 6.58 -19.53 10.94
CA VAL A 41 5.68 -20.66 10.70
C VAL A 41 5.71 -21.51 11.97
N ASN A 42 4.53 -21.81 12.51
CA ASN A 42 4.25 -22.53 13.77
C ASN A 42 4.94 -21.96 15.03
N SER A 43 4.21 -21.16 15.79
CA SER A 43 4.59 -20.68 17.13
C SER A 43 4.63 -21.79 18.20
N TYR A 44 4.09 -22.98 17.93
CA TYR A 44 4.00 -24.10 18.87
C TYR A 44 5.10 -25.17 18.68
N ALA A 45 6.11 -24.91 17.86
CA ALA A 45 7.20 -25.85 17.65
C ALA A 45 8.19 -25.83 18.84
N ASN A 46 8.29 -26.93 19.59
CA ASN A 46 9.17 -27.05 20.76
C ASN A 46 10.68 -27.07 20.47
N LYS A 47 11.12 -26.95 19.20
CA LYS A 47 12.55 -26.96 18.83
C LYS A 47 12.86 -25.79 17.89
N ALA A 48 13.86 -25.00 18.26
CA ALA A 48 14.45 -24.01 17.37
C ALA A 48 15.27 -24.71 16.28
N ARG A 49 14.90 -24.48 15.01
CA ARG A 49 15.61 -24.90 13.79
C ARG A 49 15.75 -23.71 12.84
N LEU A 50 16.87 -23.58 12.14
CA LEU A 50 17.04 -22.59 11.08
C LEU A 50 16.96 -23.31 9.73
N ASP A 51 15.88 -23.11 8.97
CA ASP A 51 15.82 -23.58 7.59
C ASP A 51 16.02 -22.40 6.63
N ALA A 52 16.78 -22.56 5.57
CA ALA A 52 16.90 -21.56 4.51
C ALA A 52 16.78 -22.26 3.16
N GLN A 53 16.00 -21.66 2.26
CA GLN A 53 15.87 -22.10 0.88
C GLN A 53 16.41 -21.00 -0.03
N LEU A 54 17.47 -21.30 -0.76
CA LEU A 54 17.97 -20.40 -1.79
C LEU A 54 17.21 -20.68 -3.09
N TRP A 55 16.62 -19.63 -3.67
CA TRP A 55 16.03 -19.70 -5.01
C TRP A 55 16.85 -18.81 -5.93
N VAL A 56 17.59 -19.44 -6.85
CA VAL A 56 18.33 -18.73 -7.90
C VAL A 56 17.46 -18.76 -9.15
N GLY A 57 16.78 -17.65 -9.45
CA GLY A 57 16.08 -17.48 -10.71
C GLY A 57 17.09 -17.23 -11.85
N ALA A 58 16.86 -17.80 -13.02
CA ALA A 58 17.76 -17.69 -14.17
C ALA A 58 17.94 -16.26 -14.71
N ASP A 59 16.97 -15.36 -14.50
CA ASP A 59 16.93 -14.02 -15.13
C ASP A 59 16.68 -12.84 -14.16
N THR A 60 16.48 -13.07 -12.87
CA THR A 60 16.25 -11.99 -11.88
C THR A 60 16.97 -12.31 -10.57
N GLY A 61 17.61 -11.28 -9.98
CA GLY A 61 18.62 -11.41 -8.93
C GLY A 61 18.29 -12.38 -7.80
N ALA A 62 19.35 -13.03 -7.28
CA ALA A 62 19.30 -14.08 -6.26
C ALA A 62 18.36 -13.74 -5.08
N GLY A 63 17.35 -14.58 -4.84
CA GLY A 63 16.46 -14.52 -3.70
C GLY A 63 16.86 -15.53 -2.63
N VAL A 64 17.04 -15.08 -1.39
CA VAL A 64 17.32 -15.96 -0.23
C VAL A 64 16.07 -16.03 0.62
N VAL A 65 15.40 -17.18 0.68
CA VAL A 65 14.29 -17.42 1.62
C VAL A 65 14.88 -17.95 2.92
N VAL A 66 14.69 -17.24 4.03
CA VAL A 66 15.03 -17.76 5.35
C VAL A 66 13.73 -18.23 6.02
N SER A 67 13.57 -19.54 6.17
CA SER A 67 12.38 -20.18 6.72
C SER A 67 12.63 -20.73 8.13
N ARG A 68 12.11 -20.02 9.15
CA ARG A 68 11.84 -20.47 10.54
C ARG A 68 13.10 -20.79 11.35
N THR A 69 13.19 -20.65 12.67
CA THR A 69 12.24 -20.55 13.80
C THR A 69 12.54 -19.35 14.70
N LEU A 70 13.39 -18.44 14.25
CA LEU A 70 13.79 -17.27 15.02
C LEU A 70 12.88 -16.09 14.76
N ALA A 71 11.57 -16.28 14.80
CA ALA A 71 10.67 -15.15 14.68
C ALA A 71 10.87 -14.10 15.80
N VAL A 72 11.49 -14.53 16.90
CA VAL A 72 11.99 -13.71 18.01
C VAL A 72 13.32 -13.02 17.67
N TYR A 73 14.13 -13.59 16.76
CA TYR A 73 15.45 -13.07 16.38
C TYR A 73 15.61 -12.88 14.85
N ALA A 74 14.53 -12.56 14.14
CA ALA A 74 14.54 -12.42 12.67
C ALA A 74 15.55 -11.34 12.26
N HIS A 75 15.64 -10.29 13.07
CA HIS A 75 16.68 -9.27 13.04
C HIS A 75 18.10 -9.83 13.00
N SER A 76 18.47 -10.73 13.92
CA SER A 76 19.83 -11.26 13.99
C SER A 76 20.21 -12.06 12.75
N VAL A 77 19.27 -12.85 12.21
CA VAL A 77 19.50 -13.63 10.99
C VAL A 77 19.59 -12.72 9.78
N VAL A 78 18.68 -11.75 9.66
CA VAL A 78 18.73 -10.78 8.56
C VAL A 78 20.06 -10.03 8.59
N ILE A 79 20.50 -9.50 9.74
CA ILE A 79 21.82 -8.84 9.87
C ILE A 79 22.97 -9.71 9.37
N SER A 80 23.01 -10.99 9.75
CA SER A 80 24.12 -11.87 9.35
C SER A 80 24.25 -12.08 7.85
N ILE A 81 23.17 -11.86 7.09
CA ILE A 81 23.15 -12.04 5.62
C ILE A 81 22.99 -10.71 4.87
N LEU A 82 22.77 -9.59 5.57
CA LEU A 82 22.73 -8.27 4.96
C LEU A 82 24.11 -7.91 4.43
N LEU A 83 24.14 -7.23 3.28
CA LEU A 83 25.37 -6.65 2.76
C LEU A 83 25.54 -5.26 3.39
N PRO A 84 26.71 -4.93 3.95
CA PRO A 84 26.91 -3.78 4.84
C PRO A 84 26.57 -2.43 4.21
N ASP A 85 26.64 -2.31 2.88
CA ASP A 85 26.40 -1.06 2.15
C ASP A 85 25.11 -1.06 1.30
N ILE A 86 24.28 -2.11 1.43
CA ILE A 86 23.05 -2.22 0.64
C ILE A 86 21.85 -1.74 1.47
N PRO A 87 21.11 -0.71 1.01
CA PRO A 87 19.93 -0.24 1.72
C PRO A 87 18.87 -1.33 1.84
N MET A 88 18.29 -1.44 3.03
CA MET A 88 17.21 -2.37 3.33
C MET A 88 15.84 -1.69 3.30
N VAL A 89 14.87 -2.33 2.65
CA VAL A 89 13.45 -1.98 2.72
C VAL A 89 12.73 -3.12 3.43
N ALA A 90 11.96 -2.81 4.47
CA ALA A 90 11.13 -3.79 5.15
C ALA A 90 9.69 -3.72 4.62
N TRP A 91 9.08 -4.86 4.32
CA TRP A 91 7.71 -4.95 3.84
C TRP A 91 6.91 -5.99 4.63
N TRP A 92 5.81 -5.53 5.24
CA TRP A 92 4.79 -6.35 5.86
C TRP A 92 3.55 -6.38 4.94
N PRO A 93 3.36 -7.45 4.14
CA PRO A 93 2.25 -7.55 3.19
C PRO A 93 0.88 -7.64 3.85
N ASN A 94 0.83 -7.99 5.15
CA ASN A 94 -0.40 -8.04 5.92
C ASN A 94 -0.22 -7.53 7.37
N ILE A 95 0.27 -8.35 8.30
CA ILE A 95 0.32 -7.97 9.72
C ILE A 95 1.66 -7.27 9.96
N ALA A 96 1.59 -5.94 9.98
CA ALA A 96 2.70 -5.09 10.38
C ALA A 96 2.72 -4.90 11.90
N PRO A 97 3.91 -4.79 12.53
CA PRO A 97 4.06 -4.39 13.92
C PRO A 97 3.26 -3.12 14.23
N THR A 98 2.76 -2.97 15.46
CA THR A 98 2.04 -1.75 15.87
C THR A 98 2.90 -0.51 15.64
N MET A 99 4.16 -0.60 16.06
CA MET A 99 5.15 0.46 15.93
C MET A 99 6.22 0.03 14.91
N SER A 100 6.01 0.31 13.61
CA SER A 100 6.87 -0.19 12.55
C SER A 100 8.30 0.35 12.64
N GLY A 101 8.50 1.58 13.14
CA GLY A 101 9.84 2.14 13.35
C GLY A 101 10.59 1.55 14.55
N GLN A 102 9.85 0.96 15.52
CA GLN A 102 10.44 0.35 16.71
C GLN A 102 10.66 -1.16 16.56
N ASP A 103 10.06 -1.77 15.55
CA ASP A 103 10.30 -3.17 15.22
C ASP A 103 11.78 -3.41 14.90
N SER A 104 12.28 -4.57 15.32
CA SER A 104 13.68 -4.95 15.13
C SER A 104 14.11 -4.88 13.65
N LEU A 105 13.31 -5.37 12.70
CA LEU A 105 13.59 -5.24 11.27
C LEU A 105 13.33 -3.82 10.77
N GLY A 106 12.33 -3.15 11.33
CA GLY A 106 11.99 -1.77 11.00
C GLY A 106 13.11 -0.76 11.27
N LYS A 107 13.88 -0.97 12.36
CA LYS A 107 15.05 -0.15 12.73
C LYS A 107 16.21 -0.24 11.72
N LEU A 108 16.32 -1.36 11.01
CA LEU A 108 17.35 -1.56 9.98
C LEU A 108 16.94 -0.99 8.62
N ALA A 109 15.64 -0.76 8.43
CA ALA A 109 15.10 -0.40 7.13
C ALA A 109 15.16 1.11 6.91
N ILE A 110 15.66 1.51 5.75
CA ILE A 110 15.59 2.90 5.27
C ILE A 110 14.19 3.27 4.77
N GLN A 111 13.33 2.27 4.58
CA GLN A 111 11.92 2.44 4.24
C GLN A 111 11.11 1.22 4.72
N ARG A 112 9.93 1.49 5.27
CA ARG A 112 9.02 0.50 5.86
C ARG A 112 7.70 0.54 5.12
N ILE A 113 7.29 -0.57 4.53
CA ILE A 113 6.05 -0.69 3.76
C ILE A 113 5.06 -1.53 4.56
N THR A 114 3.87 -1.00 4.80
CA THR A 114 2.80 -1.65 5.57
C THR A 114 1.51 -1.74 4.76
N ASN A 115 0.66 -2.71 5.10
CA ASN A 115 -0.62 -2.92 4.43
C ASN A 115 -1.72 -3.40 5.38
N ALA A 116 -2.73 -2.56 5.61
CA ALA A 116 -3.89 -2.90 6.43
C ALA A 116 -4.95 -3.77 5.73
N THR A 117 -4.98 -3.85 4.39
CA THR A 117 -6.10 -4.47 3.63
C THR A 117 -6.38 -5.92 4.03
N ASN A 118 -5.33 -6.69 4.34
CA ASN A 118 -5.44 -8.11 4.69
C ASN A 118 -5.36 -8.38 6.21
N SER A 119 -5.60 -7.36 7.03
CA SER A 119 -5.65 -7.51 8.49
C SER A 119 -7.05 -7.93 8.95
N ILE A 120 -7.16 -8.40 10.20
CA ILE A 120 -8.43 -8.84 10.80
C ILE A 120 -9.43 -7.68 10.87
N ASP A 121 -8.95 -6.49 11.22
CA ASP A 121 -9.71 -5.24 11.18
C ASP A 121 -8.90 -4.18 10.41
N PRO A 122 -9.12 -4.04 9.09
CA PRO A 122 -8.39 -3.08 8.24
C PRO A 122 -8.53 -1.63 8.70
N LEU A 123 -9.70 -1.24 9.21
CA LEU A 123 -9.97 0.13 9.64
C LEU A 123 -9.22 0.43 10.94
N ALA A 124 -9.30 -0.45 11.93
CA ALA A 124 -8.53 -0.29 13.16
C ALA A 124 -7.01 -0.32 12.88
N THR A 125 -6.58 -1.19 11.96
CA THR A 125 -5.16 -1.35 11.60
C THR A 125 -4.58 -0.14 10.88
N ILE A 126 -5.35 0.54 10.03
CA ILE A 126 -4.87 1.77 9.39
C ILE A 126 -4.95 2.95 10.36
N LYS A 127 -5.98 3.04 11.21
CA LYS A 127 -6.10 4.10 12.23
C LYS A 127 -5.00 4.01 13.29
N SER A 128 -4.56 2.81 13.67
CA SER A 128 -3.44 2.64 14.61
C SER A 128 -2.13 3.22 14.11
N ARG A 129 -1.99 3.48 12.80
CA ARG A 129 -0.80 4.14 12.24
C ARG A 129 -0.68 5.60 12.69
N LEU A 130 -1.76 6.25 13.11
CA LEU A 130 -1.73 7.65 13.55
C LEU A 130 -0.72 7.93 14.68
N SER A 131 -0.44 6.93 15.53
CA SER A 131 0.44 7.10 16.69
C SER A 131 1.94 6.96 16.39
N ASP A 132 2.33 6.26 15.32
CA ASP A 132 3.74 5.90 15.06
C ASP A 132 4.17 6.02 13.59
N TYR A 133 3.36 6.66 12.75
CA TYR A 133 3.74 6.85 11.36
C TYR A 133 4.88 7.88 11.27
N THR A 134 6.04 7.41 10.84
CA THR A 134 7.25 8.21 10.64
C THR A 134 7.50 8.50 9.17
N ALA A 135 8.50 9.35 8.90
CA ALA A 135 8.84 9.75 7.54
C ALA A 135 9.32 8.58 6.66
N ASP A 136 9.81 7.47 7.21
CA ASP A 136 10.26 6.32 6.41
C ASP A 136 9.18 5.25 6.26
N ASP A 137 8.00 5.46 6.83
CA ASP A 137 6.86 4.58 6.64
C ASP A 137 6.11 4.93 5.35
N THR A 138 5.58 3.90 4.70
CA THR A 138 4.72 3.98 3.52
C THR A 138 3.61 2.95 3.67
N HIS A 139 2.37 3.37 3.52
CA HIS A 139 1.22 2.47 3.62
C HIS A 139 0.63 2.24 2.22
N LEU A 140 0.44 0.98 1.82
CA LEU A 140 -0.01 0.64 0.46
C LEU A 140 -1.39 1.21 0.12
N ALA A 141 -2.25 1.45 1.11
CA ALA A 141 -3.53 2.14 0.91
C ALA A 141 -3.38 3.51 0.21
N TRP A 142 -2.29 4.24 0.44
CA TRP A 142 -2.02 5.50 -0.25
C TRP A 142 -1.69 5.28 -1.73
N ASP A 143 -0.93 4.23 -2.02
CA ASP A 143 -0.52 3.89 -3.38
C ASP A 143 -1.71 3.43 -4.22
N LEU A 144 -2.61 2.65 -3.60
CA LEU A 144 -3.85 2.16 -4.22
C LEU A 144 -4.79 3.28 -4.67
N ILE A 145 -4.72 4.47 -4.07
CA ILE A 145 -5.57 5.61 -4.45
C ILE A 145 -4.90 6.57 -5.44
N THR A 146 -3.67 6.29 -5.88
CA THR A 146 -2.93 7.19 -6.80
C THR A 146 -3.74 7.50 -8.05
N TYR A 147 -4.35 6.49 -8.65
CA TYR A 147 -5.13 6.67 -9.87
C TYR A 147 -6.46 7.38 -9.62
N TRP A 148 -7.17 7.05 -8.53
CA TRP A 148 -8.36 7.80 -8.08
C TRP A 148 -8.05 9.28 -7.94
N ARG A 149 -6.95 9.61 -7.24
CA ARG A 149 -6.52 10.99 -7.04
C ARG A 149 -6.21 11.70 -8.35
N ALA A 150 -5.53 11.03 -9.28
CA ALA A 150 -5.22 11.58 -10.59
C ALA A 150 -6.50 11.90 -11.37
N LEU A 151 -7.43 10.95 -11.49
CA LEU A 151 -8.67 11.16 -12.23
C LEU A 151 -9.56 12.23 -11.60
N LEU A 152 -9.75 12.21 -10.29
CA LEU A 152 -10.56 13.22 -9.60
C LEU A 152 -9.96 14.61 -9.76
N THR A 153 -8.63 14.74 -9.64
CA THR A 153 -7.95 16.02 -9.88
C THR A 153 -8.15 16.49 -11.31
N SER A 154 -7.99 15.60 -12.29
CA SER A 154 -8.22 15.93 -13.71
C SER A 154 -9.66 16.33 -13.98
N ALA A 155 -10.64 15.62 -13.42
CA ALA A 155 -12.06 15.91 -13.60
C ALA A 155 -12.45 17.28 -13.00
N VAL A 156 -11.95 17.58 -11.79
CA VAL A 156 -12.20 18.86 -11.09
C VAL A 156 -11.52 20.03 -11.80
N ASN A 157 -10.40 19.80 -12.50
CA ASN A 157 -9.68 20.82 -13.25
C ASN A 157 -10.31 21.17 -14.62
N LEU A 158 -11.43 20.54 -14.97
CA LEU A 158 -12.21 20.92 -16.14
C LEU A 158 -13.29 21.93 -15.72
N PRO A 159 -13.63 22.91 -16.59
CA PRO A 159 -14.77 23.80 -16.35
C PRO A 159 -16.07 23.03 -16.09
N PRO A 160 -16.97 23.57 -15.24
CA PRO A 160 -16.84 24.85 -14.52
C PRO A 160 -15.98 24.72 -13.24
N HIS A 161 -15.16 25.73 -12.94
CA HIS A 161 -14.24 25.73 -11.79
C HIS A 161 -14.94 26.12 -10.48
N GLU A 162 -16.05 25.45 -10.19
CA GLU A 162 -16.88 25.71 -9.01
C GLU A 162 -16.36 24.97 -7.77
N PRO A 163 -16.63 25.52 -6.56
CA PRO A 163 -16.36 24.82 -5.32
C PRO A 163 -17.16 23.51 -5.25
N ILE A 164 -16.60 22.50 -4.59
CA ILE A 164 -17.29 21.25 -4.31
C ILE A 164 -18.05 21.43 -2.99
N ASP A 165 -19.38 21.29 -3.05
CA ASP A 165 -20.27 21.50 -1.90
C ASP A 165 -20.40 20.24 -1.05
N LEU A 166 -20.46 19.07 -1.68
CA LEU A 166 -20.56 17.77 -1.02
C LEU A 166 -19.72 16.72 -1.74
N ALA A 167 -19.10 15.83 -0.97
CA ALA A 167 -18.36 14.70 -1.49
C ALA A 167 -18.80 13.38 -0.83
N LEU A 168 -18.88 12.32 -1.63
CA LEU A 168 -19.15 10.95 -1.21
C LEU A 168 -18.01 10.04 -1.66
N VAL A 169 -17.50 9.20 -0.76
CA VAL A 169 -16.67 8.04 -1.11
C VAL A 169 -17.39 6.77 -0.68
N SER A 170 -17.71 5.94 -1.67
CA SER A 170 -18.45 4.69 -1.50
C SER A 170 -17.64 3.49 -1.94
N GLY A 171 -17.86 2.35 -1.28
CA GLY A 171 -17.19 1.08 -1.54
C GLY A 171 -17.11 0.22 -0.29
N MET A 172 -16.45 -0.94 -0.39
CA MET A 172 -16.38 -1.94 0.69
C MET A 172 -15.87 -1.35 2.01
N LYS A 173 -16.48 -1.78 3.12
CA LYS A 173 -16.05 -1.43 4.49
C LYS A 173 -14.63 -1.92 4.80
N THR A 174 -14.21 -3.02 4.17
CA THR A 174 -12.94 -3.70 4.39
C THR A 174 -11.78 -3.14 3.54
N GLU A 175 -12.01 -2.09 2.75
CA GLU A 175 -10.99 -1.49 1.90
C GLU A 175 -10.45 -0.18 2.49
N PRO A 176 -9.34 -0.20 3.25
CA PRO A 176 -8.82 0.98 3.94
C PRO A 176 -8.31 2.06 2.98
N ALA A 177 -8.02 1.72 1.72
CA ALA A 177 -7.71 2.70 0.68
C ALA A 177 -8.85 3.72 0.50
N LEU A 178 -10.11 3.31 0.65
CA LEU A 178 -11.24 4.23 0.52
C LEU A 178 -11.34 5.22 1.67
N ASP A 179 -10.93 4.84 2.87
CA ASP A 179 -10.91 5.75 4.02
C ASP A 179 -9.76 6.76 3.89
N VAL A 180 -8.63 6.33 3.32
CA VAL A 180 -7.54 7.26 2.95
C VAL A 180 -7.96 8.21 1.84
N LEU A 181 -8.71 7.74 0.83
CA LEU A 181 -9.25 8.57 -0.24
C LEU A 181 -10.25 9.59 0.29
N ALA A 182 -11.14 9.16 1.18
CA ALA A 182 -12.10 10.00 1.89
C ALA A 182 -11.39 11.11 2.68
N GLY A 183 -10.42 10.76 3.52
CA GLY A 183 -9.64 11.76 4.26
C GLY A 183 -8.86 12.71 3.34
N TRP A 184 -8.34 12.22 2.21
CA TRP A 184 -7.62 13.04 1.23
C TRP A 184 -8.54 14.07 0.61
N LEU A 185 -9.70 13.63 0.12
CA LEU A 185 -10.70 14.52 -0.46
C LEU A 185 -11.19 15.54 0.57
N ALA A 186 -11.54 15.11 1.79
CA ALA A 186 -11.99 15.99 2.86
C ALA A 186 -10.97 17.11 3.16
N ASN A 187 -9.68 16.78 3.15
CA ASN A 187 -8.60 17.76 3.32
C ASN A 187 -8.47 18.71 2.11
N ARG A 188 -8.68 18.22 0.88
CA ARG A 188 -8.55 19.03 -0.34
C ARG A 188 -9.75 19.95 -0.59
N ILE A 189 -10.96 19.49 -0.30
CA ILE A 189 -12.19 20.28 -0.49
C ILE A 189 -12.49 21.18 0.72
N ASN A 190 -11.94 20.85 1.89
CA ASN A 190 -12.21 21.53 3.16
C ASN A 190 -13.70 21.68 3.49
N ARG A 191 -14.48 20.64 3.18
CA ARG A 191 -15.93 20.52 3.35
C ARG A 191 -16.28 19.13 3.89
N PRO A 192 -17.50 18.92 4.43
CA PRO A 192 -17.94 17.62 4.88
C PRO A 192 -17.88 16.58 3.76
N LEU A 193 -17.36 15.40 4.10
CA LEU A 193 -17.31 14.26 3.21
C LEU A 193 -18.02 13.07 3.88
N ARG A 194 -18.85 12.38 3.11
CA ARG A 194 -19.55 11.18 3.54
C ARG A 194 -18.80 9.94 3.07
N ARG A 195 -18.60 8.98 3.97
CA ARG A 195 -18.16 7.61 3.64
C ARG A 195 -19.36 6.67 3.72
N ALA A 196 -19.57 5.84 2.70
CA ALA A 196 -20.70 4.90 2.66
C ALA A 196 -20.29 3.49 2.22
N VAL A 197 -20.96 2.47 2.75
CA VAL A 197 -20.75 1.08 2.31
C VAL A 197 -21.79 0.76 1.23
N ALA A 198 -21.39 0.85 -0.02
CA ALA A 198 -22.18 0.50 -1.21
C ALA A 198 -21.21 0.26 -2.38
N ASP A 199 -21.68 0.36 -3.63
CA ASP A 199 -20.86 0.21 -4.82
C ASP A 199 -19.68 1.20 -4.85
N LEU A 200 -18.59 0.77 -5.49
CA LEU A 200 -17.35 1.54 -5.55
C LEU A 200 -17.52 2.76 -6.46
N LYS A 201 -17.63 3.94 -5.84
CA LYS A 201 -17.73 5.23 -6.52
C LYS A 201 -17.27 6.38 -5.64
N VAL A 202 -16.90 7.47 -6.31
CA VAL A 202 -16.70 8.79 -5.72
C VAL A 202 -17.64 9.76 -6.40
N GLU A 203 -18.37 10.55 -5.63
CA GLU A 203 -19.26 11.60 -6.14
C GLU A 203 -18.82 12.95 -5.57
N LEU A 204 -18.69 13.93 -6.45
CA LEU A 204 -18.41 15.33 -6.10
C LEU A 204 -19.56 16.18 -6.63
N ILE A 205 -20.28 16.84 -5.74
CA ILE A 205 -21.41 17.69 -6.06
C ILE A 205 -20.94 19.14 -6.08
N ARG A 206 -21.21 19.83 -7.18
CA ARG A 206 -21.09 21.27 -7.38
C ARG A 206 -22.49 21.83 -7.63
N ASN A 207 -22.62 23.15 -7.59
CA ASN A 207 -23.88 23.82 -7.88
C ASN A 207 -24.39 23.49 -9.30
N SER A 208 -23.51 23.50 -10.31
CA SER A 208 -23.91 23.25 -11.69
C SER A 208 -23.92 21.77 -12.10
N GLU A 209 -23.17 20.89 -11.42
CA GLU A 209 -22.93 19.53 -11.89
C GLU A 209 -22.61 18.54 -10.76
N THR A 210 -22.83 17.26 -11.04
CA THR A 210 -22.24 16.16 -10.25
C THR A 210 -21.21 15.42 -11.08
N ILE A 211 -20.02 15.22 -10.51
CA ILE A 211 -18.96 14.39 -11.07
C ILE A 211 -18.99 13.04 -10.35
N VAL A 212 -19.22 11.96 -11.07
CA VAL A 212 -19.21 10.60 -10.53
C VAL A 212 -18.10 9.80 -11.19
N LEU A 213 -17.15 9.31 -10.39
CA LEU A 213 -16.16 8.34 -10.83
C LEU A 213 -16.50 7.00 -10.19
N SER A 214 -16.84 6.00 -11.00
CA SER A 214 -17.21 4.68 -10.52
C SER A 214 -16.37 3.60 -11.19
N ARG A 215 -16.22 2.47 -10.49
CA ARG A 215 -15.56 1.29 -11.03
C ARG A 215 -16.28 0.04 -10.55
N PRO A 216 -16.88 -0.76 -11.44
CA PRO A 216 -17.36 -2.07 -11.04
C PRO A 216 -16.15 -2.95 -10.68
N GLN A 217 -16.16 -3.57 -9.50
CA GLN A 217 -14.98 -4.14 -8.84
C GLN A 217 -14.28 -5.26 -9.63
N THR A 218 -14.98 -5.87 -10.59
CA THR A 218 -14.47 -6.95 -11.46
C THR A 218 -13.81 -6.47 -12.75
N TRP A 219 -13.85 -5.17 -13.08
CA TRP A 219 -13.41 -4.65 -14.38
C TRP A 219 -12.16 -3.78 -14.31
N VAL A 220 -11.43 -3.69 -15.43
CA VAL A 220 -10.23 -2.86 -15.62
C VAL A 220 -10.58 -1.50 -16.24
N THR A 221 -11.87 -1.15 -16.35
CA THR A 221 -12.31 0.15 -16.89
C THR A 221 -13.06 0.91 -15.81
N SER A 222 -12.79 2.20 -15.68
CA SER A 222 -13.57 3.10 -14.82
C SER A 222 -14.43 4.02 -15.65
N THR A 223 -15.61 4.32 -15.12
CA THR A 223 -16.58 5.19 -15.77
C THR A 223 -16.57 6.53 -15.06
N LEU A 224 -16.33 7.60 -15.82
CA LEU A 224 -16.47 8.98 -15.35
C LEU A 224 -17.73 9.57 -15.97
N ILE A 225 -18.73 9.84 -15.12
CA ILE A 225 -20.02 10.42 -15.49
C ILE A 225 -20.06 11.86 -15.00
N ARG A 226 -20.53 12.79 -15.82
CA ARG A 226 -20.83 14.17 -15.42
C ARG A 226 -22.25 14.49 -15.83
N THR A 227 -23.05 15.03 -14.92
CA THR A 227 -24.47 15.30 -15.21
C THR A 227 -24.70 16.19 -16.45
N VAL A 228 -23.73 17.05 -16.78
CA VAL A 228 -23.83 18.05 -17.88
C VAL A 228 -22.93 17.70 -19.09
N LYS A 229 -22.29 16.52 -19.12
CA LYS A 229 -21.44 16.08 -20.25
C LYS A 229 -21.65 14.58 -20.54
N PRO A 230 -21.49 14.12 -21.79
CA PRO A 230 -21.57 12.70 -22.10
C PRO A 230 -20.55 11.88 -21.30
N ASP A 231 -20.92 10.65 -20.97
CA ASP A 231 -20.09 9.71 -20.21
C ASP A 231 -18.74 9.49 -20.88
N ALA A 232 -17.68 9.50 -20.09
CA ALA A 232 -16.33 9.21 -20.56
C ALA A 232 -15.85 7.88 -19.95
N LEU A 233 -15.47 6.94 -20.81
CA LEU A 233 -14.74 5.75 -20.41
C LEU A 233 -13.27 6.13 -20.23
N VAL A 234 -12.74 5.89 -19.04
CA VAL A 234 -11.33 6.19 -18.74
C VAL A 234 -10.58 4.87 -18.50
N PRO A 235 -9.54 4.57 -19.30
CA PRO A 235 -8.79 3.33 -19.15
C PRO A 235 -8.05 3.33 -17.81
N TRP A 236 -8.36 2.35 -16.95
CA TRP A 236 -7.65 2.19 -15.68
C TRP A 236 -6.23 1.69 -15.96
N GLY A 237 -5.23 2.34 -15.36
CA GLY A 237 -3.86 1.82 -15.44
C GLY A 237 -3.82 0.44 -14.78
N ALA A 238 -3.44 -0.60 -15.53
CA ALA A 238 -3.25 -1.93 -15.00
C ALA A 238 -2.19 -1.88 -13.88
N GLN A 239 -2.63 -1.88 -12.61
CA GLN A 239 -1.76 -2.27 -11.52
C GLN A 239 -1.51 -3.77 -11.69
N GLY A 240 -0.37 -4.09 -12.32
CA GLY A 240 0.19 -5.43 -12.20
C GLY A 240 0.27 -5.78 -10.73
N SER A 241 -0.29 -6.95 -10.39
CA SER A 241 -0.26 -7.64 -9.10
C SER A 241 -0.30 -6.73 -7.84
N ARG A 242 -1.43 -6.77 -7.12
CA ARG A 242 -1.56 -6.28 -5.73
C ARG A 242 -0.31 -6.69 -4.94
N GLY A 243 0.64 -5.79 -4.68
CA GLY A 243 1.77 -6.20 -3.86
C GLY A 243 2.96 -5.26 -3.79
N VAL A 244 3.58 -4.83 -4.90
CA VAL A 244 4.86 -4.10 -4.77
C VAL A 244 4.75 -2.62 -5.11
N PRO A 245 5.08 -1.73 -4.16
CA PRO A 245 5.13 -0.30 -4.42
C PRO A 245 6.34 0.07 -5.29
N SER A 246 6.14 1.06 -6.15
CA SER A 246 7.23 1.66 -6.93
C SER A 246 7.87 2.80 -6.16
N ARG A 247 9.18 3.05 -6.34
CA ARG A 247 9.92 4.13 -5.67
C ARG A 247 9.29 5.53 -5.82
N LYS A 248 8.47 5.74 -6.86
CA LYS A 248 7.76 7.01 -7.11
C LYS A 248 6.60 7.29 -6.15
N SER A 249 6.08 6.30 -5.43
CA SER A 249 4.98 6.54 -4.48
C SER A 249 5.43 7.18 -3.16
N ALA A 250 6.73 7.11 -2.87
CA ALA A 250 7.36 7.52 -1.63
C ALA A 250 7.95 8.95 -1.65
N THR A 251 7.26 9.94 -2.20
CA THR A 251 7.67 11.35 -2.04
C THR A 251 7.20 11.90 -0.69
N THR A 252 7.93 12.85 -0.11
CA THR A 252 7.66 13.46 1.21
C THR A 252 6.22 13.99 1.34
N GLY A 253 5.62 14.48 0.24
CA GLY A 253 4.24 14.96 0.19
C GLY A 253 3.17 13.88 0.33
N SER A 254 3.46 12.62 -0.01
CA SER A 254 2.54 11.50 0.19
C SER A 254 2.28 11.19 1.67
N ARG A 255 3.27 11.47 2.52
CA ARG A 255 3.42 10.96 3.89
C ARG A 255 2.64 11.79 4.92
N GLN A 256 2.78 13.12 4.84
CA GLN A 256 2.01 14.05 5.66
C GLN A 256 0.53 14.03 5.29
N VAL A 257 0.23 13.75 4.02
CA VAL A 257 -1.15 13.72 3.54
C VAL A 257 -1.87 12.47 4.05
N LEU A 258 -1.25 11.28 4.09
CA LEU A 258 -1.88 10.10 4.72
C LEU A 258 -2.29 10.37 6.18
N LEU A 259 -1.41 10.97 6.97
CA LEU A 259 -1.73 11.35 8.36
C LEU A 259 -2.85 12.39 8.43
N GLN A 260 -2.86 13.38 7.54
CA GLN A 260 -3.95 14.36 7.45
C GLN A 260 -5.28 13.69 7.05
N CYS A 261 -5.24 12.72 6.13
CA CYS A 261 -6.41 11.95 5.74
C CYS A 261 -7.02 11.23 6.95
N LEU A 262 -6.17 10.48 7.67
CA LEU A 262 -6.59 9.68 8.82
C LEU A 262 -7.05 10.53 10.01
N ARG A 263 -6.63 11.80 10.12
CA ARG A 263 -7.10 12.72 11.17
C ARG A 263 -8.46 13.34 10.87
N ARG A 264 -8.85 13.43 9.60
CA ARG A 264 -10.13 14.02 9.17
C ARG A 264 -11.27 13.01 9.07
N HIS A 265 -11.02 11.71 9.30
CA HIS A 265 -11.99 10.63 9.09
C HIS A 265 -11.83 9.47 10.10
#